data_AF-A0A8T7JBJ4-F1
#
_entry.id   AF-A0A8T7JBJ4-F1
#
_cell.length_a   1.000
_cell.length_b   1.000
_cell.length_c   1.000
_cell.angle_alpha   90.00
_cell.angle_beta   90.00
_cell.angle_gamma   90.00
#
_symmetry.space_group_name_H-M   'P 1'
#
loop_
_entity.id
_entity.type
_entity.pdbx_description
1 polymer ?
#
loop_
_entity_poly.entity_id
_entity_poly.type
_entity_poly.pdbx_seq_one_letter_code
_entity_poly.pdbx_strand_id
1 'polypeptide(L)'
;MTDKQALYKVKFVQADKLYELYVRNVYQSDVQGFVVLENFVFESGGLLVDPAEDKLRAEFEGVSRSLVPYYNVHRIDEVAKRGVSKLHDIKDGKVMPFSPMPNA
;
A
#
# COMPACT_ATOMS: atom_id res chain seq x y z
N MET A 1 24.82 -15.04 -9.33
CA MET A 1 23.58 -14.57 -9.97
C MET A 1 23.17 -13.35 -9.17
N THR A 2 23.39 -12.14 -9.70
CA THR A 2 23.12 -10.91 -8.97
C THR A 2 21.61 -10.72 -8.93
N ASP A 3 20.97 -11.24 -7.90
CA ASP A 3 19.55 -11.10 -7.63
C ASP A 3 19.24 -9.60 -7.64
N LYS A 4 18.66 -9.12 -8.74
CA LYS A 4 18.00 -7.82 -8.76
C LYS A 4 16.94 -7.93 -7.68
N GLN A 5 17.18 -7.33 -6.52
CA GLN A 5 16.21 -7.30 -5.44
C GLN A 5 14.92 -6.69 -6.01
N ALA A 6 13.97 -7.55 -6.35
CA ALA A 6 12.71 -7.15 -6.93
C ALA A 6 12.02 -6.20 -5.96
N LEU A 7 11.40 -5.16 -6.50
CA LEU A 7 10.67 -4.19 -5.72
C LEU A 7 9.21 -4.33 -6.08
N TYR A 8 8.39 -4.69 -5.11
CA TYR A 8 6.96 -4.85 -5.27
C TYR A 8 6.25 -3.65 -4.67
N LYS A 9 5.40 -3.02 -5.48
CA LYS A 9 4.41 -2.06 -5.00
C LYS A 9 3.14 -2.83 -4.64
N VAL A 10 2.78 -2.80 -3.36
CA VAL A 10 1.58 -3.49 -2.86
C VAL A 10 0.56 -2.43 -2.46
N LYS A 11 -0.65 -2.56 -3.01
CA LYS A 11 -1.80 -1.74 -2.65
C LYS A 11 -2.83 -2.59 -1.94
N PHE A 12 -3.17 -2.24 -0.71
CA PHE A 12 -4.16 -2.95 0.07
C PHE A 12 -4.98 -2.00 0.93
N VAL A 13 -6.15 -2.44 1.36
CA VAL A 13 -7.03 -1.67 2.25
C VAL A 13 -7.07 -2.29 3.62
N GLN A 14 -6.94 -1.45 4.63
CA GLN A 14 -7.05 -1.82 6.03
C GLN A 14 -7.71 -0.69 6.81
N ALA A 15 -8.74 -1.00 7.60
CA ALA A 15 -9.45 -0.03 8.44
C ALA A 15 -9.84 1.26 7.68
N ASP A 16 -10.48 1.12 6.51
CA ASP A 16 -10.92 2.21 5.64
C ASP A 16 -9.81 3.13 5.10
N LYS A 17 -8.57 2.64 5.11
CA LYS A 17 -7.44 3.32 4.50
C LYS A 17 -6.81 2.46 3.43
N LEU A 18 -6.51 3.07 2.30
CA LEU A 18 -5.73 2.48 1.23
C LEU A 18 -4.25 2.73 1.49
N TYR A 19 -3.53 1.65 1.74
CA TYR A 19 -2.09 1.62 1.93
C TYR A 19 -1.40 1.31 0.60
N GLU A 20 -0.49 2.18 0.17
CA GLU A 20 0.46 1.88 -0.89
C GLU A 20 1.86 1.74 -0.31
N LEU A 21 2.37 0.50 -0.25
CA LEU A 21 3.69 0.17 0.30
C LEU A 21 4.63 -0.39 -0.76
N TYR A 22 5.93 -0.26 -0.51
CA TYR A 22 6.98 -0.88 -1.30
C TYR A 22 7.71 -1.92 -0.46
N VAL A 23 7.85 -3.13 -0.98
CA VAL A 23 8.46 -4.27 -0.27
C VAL A 23 9.38 -5.03 -1.21
N ARG A 24 10.38 -5.74 -0.67
CA ARG A 24 11.27 -6.55 -1.51
C ARG A 24 10.79 -7.97 -1.69
N ASN A 25 10.06 -8.48 -0.71
CA ASN A 25 9.62 -9.87 -0.71
C ASN A 25 8.10 -9.93 -0.52
N VAL A 26 7.45 -10.69 -1.39
CA VAL A 26 6.02 -11.00 -1.33
C VAL A 26 5.85 -12.48 -1.57
N TYR A 27 5.19 -13.19 -0.66
CA TYR A 27 4.95 -14.63 -0.79
C TYR A 27 3.67 -15.06 -0.06
N GLN A 28 3.16 -16.24 -0.39
CA GLN A 28 1.99 -16.79 0.27
C GLN A 28 2.35 -17.28 1.69
N SER A 29 1.52 -16.97 2.68
CA SER A 29 1.77 -17.42 4.05
C SER A 29 1.38 -18.88 4.27
N ASP A 30 1.91 -19.49 5.32
CA ASP A 30 1.45 -20.80 5.81
C ASP A 30 -0.01 -20.78 6.30
N VAL A 31 -0.55 -19.58 6.56
CA VAL A 31 -1.96 -19.35 6.86
C VAL A 31 -2.74 -19.15 5.56
N GLN A 32 -3.80 -19.94 5.41
CA GLN A 32 -4.64 -19.88 4.21
C GLN A 32 -5.27 -18.48 4.04
N GLY A 33 -5.11 -17.92 2.83
CA GLY A 33 -5.73 -16.64 2.47
C GLY A 33 -4.95 -15.39 2.87
N PHE A 34 -3.68 -15.52 3.30
CA PHE A 34 -2.82 -14.37 3.62
C PHE A 34 -1.58 -14.31 2.73
N VAL A 35 -1.19 -13.09 2.40
CA VAL A 35 0.05 -12.73 1.70
C VAL A 35 1.00 -12.13 2.72
N VAL A 36 2.23 -12.63 2.77
CA VAL A 36 3.30 -12.09 3.60
C VAL A 36 4.05 -11.03 2.83
N LEU A 37 4.17 -9.86 3.46
CA LEU A 37 4.95 -8.73 2.99
C LEU A 37 6.17 -8.55 3.88
N GLU A 38 7.36 -8.52 3.27
CA GLU A 38 8.64 -8.45 3.98
C GLU A 38 9.60 -7.43 3.39
N ASN A 39 10.51 -6.94 4.23
CA ASN A 39 11.52 -5.93 3.87
C ASN A 39 10.86 -4.67 3.31
N PHE A 40 10.05 -4.01 4.14
CA PHE A 40 9.42 -2.74 3.81
C PHE A 40 10.47 -1.67 3.50
N VAL A 41 10.26 -0.94 2.40
CA VAL A 41 11.16 0.09 1.90
C VAL A 41 10.47 1.44 2.03
N PHE A 42 10.93 2.27 2.98
CA PHE A 42 10.45 3.64 3.24
C PHE A 42 11.49 4.68 2.80
N GLU A 43 11.07 5.89 2.42
CA GLU A 43 11.98 6.97 2.00
C GLU A 43 12.55 7.55 3.28
N SER A 44 13.87 7.54 3.38
CA SER A 44 14.58 8.12 4.51
C SER A 44 15.47 9.20 3.94
N GLY A 45 15.07 10.47 4.08
CA GLY A 45 15.98 11.60 3.90
C GLY A 45 15.70 12.55 2.74
N GLY A 46 14.50 13.11 2.66
CA GLY A 46 14.22 14.33 1.90
C GLY A 46 13.71 15.44 2.83
N LEU A 47 14.06 16.70 2.54
CA LEU A 47 13.60 17.90 3.28
C LEU A 47 12.05 18.06 3.30
N LEU A 48 11.33 17.24 2.52
CA LEU A 48 9.88 17.19 2.38
C LEU A 48 9.43 15.74 2.52
N VAL A 49 9.25 15.28 3.77
CA VAL A 49 8.59 13.99 4.05
C VAL A 49 7.09 14.24 4.09
N ASP A 50 6.33 13.52 3.27
CA ASP A 50 4.87 13.54 3.34
C ASP A 50 4.42 13.02 4.72
N PRO A 51 3.51 13.72 5.43
CA PRO A 51 3.04 13.29 6.75
C PRO A 51 2.31 11.93 6.71
N ALA A 52 1.88 11.48 5.53
CA ALA A 52 1.33 10.16 5.32
C ALA A 52 2.41 9.06 5.34
N GLU A 53 3.58 9.30 4.74
CA GLU A 53 4.68 8.33 4.71
C GLU A 53 5.33 8.20 6.09
N ASP A 54 5.43 9.29 6.85
CA ASP A 54 5.95 9.28 8.22
C ASP A 54 5.07 8.43 9.16
N LYS A 55 3.74 8.56 9.04
CA LYS A 55 2.79 7.71 9.78
C LYS A 55 2.93 6.23 9.42
N LEU A 56 3.04 5.93 8.12
CA LEU A 56 3.27 4.56 7.67
C LEU A 56 4.57 4.00 8.25
N ARG A 57 5.66 4.78 8.20
CA ARG A 57 6.93 4.39 8.77
C ARG A 57 6.81 4.09 10.27
N ALA A 58 6.14 4.96 11.03
CA ALA A 58 5.94 4.75 12.46
C ALA A 58 5.05 3.53 12.76
N GLU A 59 4.03 3.27 11.95
CA GLU A 59 3.13 2.11 12.10
C GLU A 59 3.85 0.78 11.80
N PHE A 60 4.77 0.79 10.85
CA PHE A 60 5.59 -0.38 10.48
C PHE A 60 6.98 -0.39 11.13
N GLU A 61 7.25 0.54 12.05
CA GLU A 61 8.52 0.59 12.79
C GLU A 61 8.58 -0.61 13.75
N GLY A 62 9.57 -1.49 13.54
CA GLY A 62 9.71 -2.74 14.29
C GLY A 62 8.90 -3.93 13.74
N VAL A 63 8.15 -3.75 12.64
CA VAL A 63 7.43 -4.85 11.99
C VAL A 63 8.34 -5.57 10.99
N SER A 64 8.71 -6.82 11.28
CA SER A 64 9.57 -7.61 10.38
C SER A 64 8.80 -8.13 9.16
N ARG A 65 7.54 -8.55 9.35
CA ARG A 65 6.66 -9.07 8.30
C ARG A 65 5.20 -8.75 8.61
N SER A 66 4.41 -8.43 7.60
CA SER A 66 2.96 -8.24 7.74
C SER A 66 2.21 -9.31 6.96
N LEU A 67 1.17 -9.88 7.58
CA LEU A 67 0.28 -10.83 6.94
C LEU A 67 -1.00 -10.10 6.54
N VAL A 68 -1.15 -9.84 5.24
CA VAL A 68 -2.30 -9.14 4.69
C VAL A 68 -3.27 -10.16 4.06
N PRO A 69 -4.56 -10.16 4.42
CA PRO A 69 -5.53 -11.04 3.79
C PRO A 69 -5.63 -10.76 2.29
N TYR A 70 -5.74 -11.82 1.46
CA TYR A 70 -5.77 -11.73 0.01
C TYR A 70 -6.90 -10.82 -0.49
N TYR A 71 -8.07 -10.88 0.15
CA TYR A 71 -9.24 -10.07 -0.22
C TYR A 71 -9.06 -8.56 0.03
N ASN A 72 -8.10 -8.17 0.88
CA ASN A 72 -7.77 -6.78 1.14
C ASN A 72 -6.72 -6.24 0.17
N VAL A 73 -5.99 -7.12 -0.53
CA VAL A 73 -4.98 -6.72 -1.51
C VAL A 73 -5.69 -6.36 -2.82
N HIS A 74 -5.57 -5.10 -3.22
CA HIS A 74 -6.07 -4.66 -4.52
C HIS A 74 -5.15 -5.10 -5.65
N ARG A 75 -3.84 -4.92 -5.47
CA ARG A 75 -2.86 -5.17 -6.52
C ARG A 75 -1.43 -5.26 -5.97
N ILE A 76 -0.65 -6.15 -6.58
CA ILE A 76 0.80 -6.28 -6.37
C ILE A 76 1.46 -6.08 -7.72
N ASP A 77 2.34 -5.08 -7.82
CA ASP A 77 3.08 -4.76 -9.05
C ASP A 77 4.57 -4.91 -8.81
N GLU A 78 5.27 -5.68 -9.64
CA GLU A 78 6.73 -5.63 -9.69
C GLU A 78 7.17 -4.38 -10.47
N VAL A 79 7.92 -3.50 -9.83
CA VAL A 79 8.33 -2.21 -10.38
C VAL A 79 9.84 -2.08 -10.42
N ALA A 80 10.36 -1.53 -11.52
CA ALA A 80 11.80 -1.29 -11.67
C ALA A 80 12.30 -0.10 -10.84
N LYS A 81 11.42 0.85 -10.50
CA LYS A 81 11.74 2.03 -9.71
C LYS A 81 10.68 2.27 -8.65
N ARG A 82 11.14 2.75 -7.50
CA ARG A 82 10.28 3.19 -6.41
C ARG A 82 9.58 4.50 -6.77
N GLY A 83 8.36 4.66 -6.27
CA GLY A 83 7.65 5.95 -6.21
C GLY A 83 7.29 6.30 -4.77
N VAL A 84 6.58 7.40 -4.57
CA VAL A 84 6.14 7.85 -3.25
C VAL A 84 5.08 6.91 -2.68
N SER A 85 5.24 6.49 -1.43
CA SER A 85 4.27 5.66 -0.71
C SER A 85 3.10 6.55 -0.30
N LYS A 86 1.87 6.13 -0.55
CA LYS A 86 0.68 6.96 -0.30
C LYS A 86 -0.30 6.25 0.61
N LEU A 87 -0.82 7.01 1.58
CA LEU A 87 -1.97 6.62 2.38
C LEU A 87 -3.16 7.46 1.90
N HIS A 88 -4.20 6.81 1.41
CA HIS A 88 -5.45 7.47 1.07
C HIS A 88 -6.53 7.01 2.05
N ASP A 89 -7.12 7.94 2.80
CA ASP A 89 -8.36 7.65 3.51
C ASP A 89 -9.44 7.38 2.45
N ILE A 90 -10.08 6.22 2.56
CA ILE A 90 -11.25 5.90 1.77
C ILE A 90 -12.39 6.68 2.42
N LYS A 91 -12.52 7.95 2.03
CA LYS A 91 -13.73 8.69 2.33
C LYS A 91 -14.87 7.95 1.65
N ASP A 92 -15.76 7.40 2.47
CA ASP A 92 -17.09 6.94 2.10
C ASP A 92 -17.59 7.87 1.01
N GLY A 93 -17.83 7.30 -0.17
CA GLY A 93 -18.08 8.07 -1.37
C GLY A 93 -19.15 9.10 -1.04
N LYS A 94 -18.83 10.39 -1.18
CA LYS A 94 -19.86 11.38 -1.43
C LYS A 94 -20.42 10.97 -2.79
N VAL A 95 -21.36 10.03 -2.79
CA VAL A 95 -22.28 9.76 -3.87
C VAL A 95 -22.94 11.10 -4.09
N MET A 96 -22.41 11.89 -5.02
CA MET A 96 -23.13 13.06 -5.46
C MET A 96 -24.41 12.50 -6.07
N PRO A 97 -25.61 12.83 -5.54
CA PRO A 97 -26.83 12.47 -6.24
C PRO A 97 -26.68 13.04 -7.64
N PHE A 98 -26.77 12.16 -8.63
CA PHE A 98 -26.73 12.53 -10.04
C PHE A 98 -27.83 13.57 -10.26
N SER A 99 -27.47 14.84 -10.49
CA SER A 99 -28.46 15.89 -10.73
C SER A 99 -29.25 15.50 -11.97
N PRO A 100 -30.58 15.32 -11.89
CA PRO A 100 -31.38 15.04 -13.06
C PRO A 100 -31.26 16.25 -14.00
N MET A 101 -30.83 15.98 -15.24
CA MET A 101 -30.79 16.98 -16.29
C MET A 101 -32.18 17.63 -16.41
N PRO A 102 -32.29 18.97 -16.49
CA PRO A 102 -33.55 19.61 -16.77
C PRO A 102 -33.93 19.30 -18.22
N ASN A 103 -35.08 18.65 -18.41
CA ASN A 103 -35.71 18.54 -19.72
C ASN A 103 -36.06 19.96 -20.20
N ALA A 104 -35.46 20.37 -21.32
CA ALA A 104 -35.88 21.50 -22.13
C ALA A 104 -35.95 21.04 -23.59
#